data_AF-A0A7T0LK60-F1
#
_entry.id   AF-A0A7T0LK60-F1
#
_cell.length_a   1.000
_cell.length_b   1.000
_cell.length_c   1.000
_cell.angle_alpha   90.00
_cell.angle_beta   90.00
_cell.angle_gamma   90.00
#
_symmetry.space_group_name_H-M   'P 1'
#
loop_
_entity.id
_entity.type
_entity.pdbx_description
1 polymer ?
#
loop_
_entity_poly.entity_id
_entity_poly.type
_entity_poly.pdbx_seq_one_letter_code
_entity_poly.pdbx_strand_id
1 'polypeptide(L)'
;MDTIITFLDAMFAPYPDTPRLAEAKAELRAMMEDAYADAISAGKTHNEAVGQVITDFGNLEELAPALGILPEIRESQAAPNITAPHSAGTWGPPVVTLPEAQALAEAKRTTARTLGNGVALLVLAAAPLFALTGTAGDAGLLPMTRDEASLIGLPLTLVLVAAGVLILVRRSRAFVSVRHLLTGRFTQDPIVSAWAVRLRMEHEGPRSRALATAVGLWIISAIPLVSTGILSEMPGHRNYSSLGAALTLVLVALGLWIFLPTNWAASTHSALAEEGRPADAPEGWRSADDVIGVIASAYWPLTIIIYLVWSFTLDAWQTSWVVWPVAGVLFGGIAAVVSTTAQMRRSRGH
;
A
#
# COMPACT_ATOMS: atom_id res chain seq x y z
N MET A 1 1.73 35.06 13.71
CA MET A 1 2.54 35.78 12.70
C MET A 1 3.19 34.77 11.75
N ASP A 2 3.97 33.83 12.29
CA ASP A 2 4.74 32.85 11.49
C ASP A 2 3.89 31.98 10.56
N THR A 3 2.66 31.63 10.96
CA THR A 3 1.75 30.82 10.14
C THR A 3 1.27 31.54 8.87
N ILE A 4 1.03 32.85 8.94
CA ILE A 4 0.58 33.67 7.80
C ILE A 4 1.71 33.78 6.77
N ILE A 5 2.94 33.98 7.26
CA ILE A 5 4.15 34.06 6.42
C ILE A 5 4.39 32.71 5.72
N THR A 6 4.28 31.60 6.45
CA THR A 6 4.45 30.25 5.89
C THR A 6 3.42 29.94 4.79
N PHE A 7 2.17 30.37 4.98
CA PHE A 7 1.12 30.22 3.97
C PHE A 7 1.39 31.07 2.73
N LEU A 8 1.78 32.33 2.92
CA LEU A 8 2.14 33.25 1.84
C LEU A 8 3.35 32.74 1.04
N ASP A 9 4.35 32.17 1.71
CA ASP A 9 5.50 31.53 1.07
C ASP A 9 5.08 30.32 0.23
N ALA A 10 4.19 29.48 0.76
CA ALA A 10 3.65 28.33 0.02
C ALA A 10 2.83 28.74 -1.21
N MET A 11 2.10 29.87 -1.12
CA MET A 11 1.27 30.40 -2.21
C MET A 11 2.11 30.90 -3.40
N PHE A 12 3.27 31.52 -3.13
CA PHE A 12 4.16 32.06 -4.16
C PHE A 12 5.25 31.08 -4.63
N ALA A 13 5.49 29.98 -3.90
CA ALA A 13 6.53 28.98 -4.22
C ALA A 13 6.52 28.43 -5.67
N PRO A 14 5.36 28.27 -6.36
CA PRO A 14 5.33 27.79 -7.74
C PRO A 14 5.76 28.82 -8.79
N TYR A 15 5.92 30.09 -8.41
CA TYR A 15 6.15 31.20 -9.34
C TYR A 15 7.59 31.70 -9.29
N PRO A 16 8.14 32.20 -10.41
CA PRO A 16 9.48 32.74 -10.43
C PRO A 16 9.60 34.02 -9.58
N ASP A 17 10.75 34.23 -8.95
CA ASP A 17 11.08 35.44 -8.19
C ASP A 17 11.27 36.65 -9.13
N THR A 18 10.17 37.21 -9.60
CA THR A 18 10.15 38.47 -10.35
C THR A 18 9.95 39.65 -9.39
N PRO A 19 10.49 40.85 -9.70
CA PRO A 19 10.30 42.03 -8.85
C PRO A 19 8.82 42.35 -8.63
N ARG A 20 7.96 42.11 -9.64
CA ARG A 20 6.52 42.34 -9.54
C ARG A 20 5.81 41.36 -8.61
N LEU A 21 6.18 40.07 -8.63
CA LEU A 21 5.65 39.07 -7.71
C LEU A 21 6.15 39.29 -6.28
N ALA A 22 7.38 39.78 -6.10
CA ALA A 22 7.90 40.15 -4.79
C ALA A 22 7.14 41.36 -4.19
N GLU A 23 6.83 42.37 -5.01
CA GLU A 23 5.96 43.49 -4.62
C GLU A 23 4.56 43.02 -4.24
N ALA A 24 3.93 42.17 -5.07
CA ALA A 24 2.60 41.64 -4.80
C ALA A 24 2.56 40.76 -3.55
N LYS A 25 3.63 40.00 -3.28
CA LYS A 25 3.79 39.22 -2.05
C LYS A 25 3.88 40.13 -0.82
N ALA A 26 4.59 41.25 -0.92
CA ALA A 26 4.68 42.24 0.15
C ALA A 26 3.35 42.97 0.40
N GLU A 27 2.62 43.32 -0.67
CA GLU A 27 1.30 43.94 -0.61
C GLU A 27 0.26 42.99 0.01
N LEU A 28 0.22 41.73 -0.44
CA LEU A 28 -0.67 40.72 0.10
C LEU A 28 -0.37 40.42 1.57
N ARG A 29 0.92 40.39 1.94
CA ARG A 29 1.32 40.25 3.34
C ARG A 29 0.76 41.37 4.21
N ALA A 30 0.86 42.62 3.77
CA ALA A 30 0.32 43.76 4.51
C ALA A 30 -1.21 43.64 4.67
N MET A 31 -1.93 43.29 3.60
CA MET A 31 -3.39 43.07 3.66
C MET A 31 -3.78 41.94 4.62
N MET A 32 -3.02 40.85 4.65
CA MET A 32 -3.27 39.72 5.56
C MET A 32 -2.94 40.06 7.02
N GLU A 33 -1.91 40.88 7.26
CA GLU A 33 -1.55 41.38 8.59
C GLU A 33 -2.64 42.33 9.14
N ASP A 34 -3.19 43.20 8.29
CA ASP A 34 -4.31 44.09 8.64
C ASP A 34 -5.59 43.29 8.95
N ALA A 35 -5.97 42.33 8.10
CA ALA A 35 -7.14 41.48 8.33
C ALA A 35 -7.00 40.62 9.60
N TYR A 36 -5.78 40.17 9.90
CA TYR A 36 -5.48 39.49 11.15
C TYR A 36 -5.64 40.42 12.36
N ALA A 37 -5.14 41.66 12.30
CA ALA A 37 -5.29 42.64 13.37
C ALA A 37 -6.76 42.99 13.63
N ASP A 38 -7.57 43.11 12.57
CA ASP A 38 -9.01 43.33 12.66
C ASP A 38 -9.72 42.15 13.33
N ALA A 39 -9.39 40.91 12.96
CA ALA A 39 -9.95 39.71 13.58
C ALA A 39 -9.62 39.61 15.09
N ILE A 40 -8.41 39.99 15.49
CA ILE A 40 -8.00 40.06 16.90
C ILE A 40 -8.77 41.15 17.65
N SER A 41 -8.95 42.33 17.05
CA SER A 41 -9.72 43.42 17.67
C SER A 41 -11.21 43.11 17.81
N ALA A 42 -11.75 42.26 16.93
CA ALA A 42 -13.10 41.70 17.02
C ALA A 42 -13.25 40.59 18.08
N GLY A 43 -12.21 40.29 18.85
CA GLY A 43 -12.22 39.34 19.97
C GLY A 43 -12.01 37.87 19.58
N LYS A 44 -11.55 37.58 18.36
CA LYS A 44 -11.24 36.20 17.94
C LYS A 44 -9.92 35.72 18.53
N THR A 45 -9.81 34.42 18.76
CA THR A 45 -8.55 33.81 19.21
C THR A 45 -7.51 33.82 18.09
N HIS A 46 -6.22 33.71 18.43
CA HIS A 46 -5.12 33.68 17.46
C HIS A 46 -5.36 32.64 16.34
N ASN A 47 -5.79 31.43 16.71
CA ASN A 47 -5.98 30.33 15.76
C ASN A 47 -7.20 30.56 14.86
N GLU A 48 -8.27 31.17 15.37
CA GLU A 48 -9.45 31.52 14.58
C GLU A 48 -9.16 32.67 13.62
N ALA A 49 -8.42 33.69 14.07
CA ALA A 49 -8.00 34.81 13.23
C ALA A 49 -7.12 34.33 12.07
N VAL A 50 -6.15 33.44 12.33
CA VAL A 50 -5.30 32.86 11.28
C VAL A 50 -6.12 32.00 10.30
N GLY A 51 -7.01 31.14 10.82
CA GLY A 51 -7.83 30.27 9.97
C GLY A 51 -8.81 31.07 9.08
N GLN A 52 -9.35 32.17 9.60
CA GLN A 52 -10.21 33.06 8.83
C GLN A 52 -9.42 33.78 7.74
N VAL A 53 -8.27 34.37 8.05
CA VAL A 53 -7.45 35.08 7.05
C VAL A 53 -7.02 34.13 5.91
N ILE A 54 -6.68 32.87 6.21
CA ILE A 54 -6.37 31.87 5.17
C ILE A 54 -7.59 31.58 4.28
N THR A 55 -8.80 31.55 4.87
CA THR A 55 -10.05 31.28 4.14
C THR A 55 -10.49 32.46 3.29
N ASP A 56 -10.38 33.68 3.82
CA ASP A 56 -10.83 34.92 3.17
C ASP A 56 -9.97 35.27 1.94
N PHE A 57 -8.68 34.93 1.95
CA PHE A 57 -7.76 35.21 0.86
C PHE A 57 -7.59 34.06 -0.15
N GLY A 58 -7.90 32.81 0.22
CA GLY A 58 -8.02 31.71 -0.74
C GLY A 58 -6.77 31.44 -1.57
N ASN A 59 -6.95 31.27 -2.89
CA ASN A 59 -5.88 30.98 -3.85
C ASN A 59 -5.38 32.25 -4.56
N LEU A 60 -4.08 32.29 -4.91
CA LEU A 60 -3.45 33.43 -5.60
C LEU A 60 -4.14 33.76 -6.94
N GLU A 61 -4.72 32.76 -7.60
CA GLU A 61 -5.44 32.91 -8.87
C GLU A 61 -6.70 33.80 -8.75
N GLU A 62 -7.34 33.82 -7.58
CA GLU A 62 -8.50 34.68 -7.32
C GLU A 62 -8.08 36.12 -7.01
N LEU A 63 -6.90 36.30 -6.43
CA LEU A 63 -6.33 37.60 -6.05
C LEU A 63 -5.52 38.25 -7.18
N ALA A 64 -5.04 37.46 -8.14
CA ALA A 64 -4.22 37.88 -9.26
C ALA A 64 -4.78 39.04 -10.09
N PRO A 65 -6.10 39.10 -10.39
CA PRO A 65 -6.70 40.23 -11.11
C PRO A 65 -6.68 41.53 -10.30
N ALA A 66 -6.88 41.44 -8.97
CA ALA A 66 -6.90 42.60 -8.09
C ALA A 66 -5.50 43.18 -7.84
N LEU A 67 -4.48 42.31 -7.79
CA LEU A 67 -3.07 42.68 -7.59
C LEU A 67 -2.36 43.04 -8.91
N GLY A 68 -3.03 42.90 -10.06
CA GLY A 68 -2.46 43.21 -11.36
C GLY A 68 -1.28 42.32 -11.77
N ILE A 69 -1.21 41.10 -11.22
CA ILE A 69 -0.18 40.07 -11.51
C ILE A 69 -0.68 38.96 -12.44
N LEU A 70 -1.91 39.10 -12.94
CA LEU A 70 -2.50 38.17 -13.90
C LEU A 70 -1.64 37.99 -15.18
N PRO A 71 -0.96 39.02 -15.73
CA PRO A 71 -0.05 38.85 -16.85
C PRO A 71 1.14 37.94 -16.51
N GLU A 72 1.78 38.13 -15.36
CA GLU A 72 2.96 37.39 -14.91
C GLU A 72 2.63 35.94 -14.54
N ILE A 73 1.46 35.71 -13.92
CA ILE A 73 0.92 34.37 -13.67
C ILE A 73 0.59 33.68 -14.99
N ARG A 74 -0.02 34.40 -15.94
CA ARG A 74 -0.26 33.85 -17.28
C ARG A 74 1.01 33.67 -18.07
N GLU A 75 2.04 34.49 -17.94
CA GLU A 75 3.30 34.36 -18.68
C GLU A 75 4.13 33.19 -18.15
N SER A 76 4.06 32.95 -16.84
CA SER A 76 4.52 31.72 -16.18
C SER A 76 3.78 30.47 -16.68
N GLN A 77 2.49 30.61 -17.06
CA GLN A 77 1.65 29.53 -17.59
C GLN A 77 1.60 29.45 -19.14
N ALA A 78 1.98 30.51 -19.85
CA ALA A 78 1.82 30.74 -21.29
C ALA A 78 3.15 30.73 -22.05
N ALA A 79 4.27 30.47 -21.36
CA ALA A 79 5.39 29.81 -22.02
C ALA A 79 4.83 28.57 -22.76
N PRO A 80 4.98 28.49 -24.09
CA PRO A 80 4.11 27.69 -24.92
C PRO A 80 4.19 26.22 -24.55
N ASN A 81 3.03 25.68 -24.17
CA ASN A 81 2.74 24.26 -24.00
C ASN A 81 2.64 23.56 -25.37
N ILE A 82 3.59 23.83 -26.27
CA ILE A 82 3.74 23.19 -27.58
C ILE A 82 5.15 22.61 -27.61
N THR A 83 5.24 21.32 -27.30
CA THR A 83 6.47 20.51 -27.37
C THR A 83 7.67 21.11 -26.61
N ALA A 84 7.59 21.17 -25.28
CA ALA A 84 8.80 21.06 -24.49
C ALA A 84 9.19 19.57 -24.46
N PRO A 85 10.37 19.17 -24.96
CA PRO A 85 10.97 17.90 -24.56
C PRO A 85 11.04 17.91 -23.03
N HIS A 86 10.98 16.71 -22.42
CA HIS A 86 11.51 16.42 -21.09
C HIS A 86 12.43 17.54 -20.58
N SER A 87 12.12 18.13 -19.42
CA SER A 87 13.09 18.92 -18.67
C SER A 87 14.34 18.07 -18.47
N ALA A 88 15.28 18.23 -19.40
CA ALA A 88 16.66 17.85 -19.27
C ALA A 88 17.25 18.83 -18.24
N GLY A 89 17.11 18.48 -16.97
CA GLY A 89 17.52 19.33 -15.85
C GLY A 89 17.31 18.74 -14.47
N THR A 90 16.52 17.68 -14.31
CA THR A 90 16.43 16.94 -13.05
C THR A 90 16.69 15.47 -13.35
N TRP A 91 17.85 14.94 -12.96
CA TRP A 91 18.14 13.51 -13.03
C TRP A 91 17.22 12.76 -12.05
N GLY A 92 15.98 12.48 -12.45
CA GLY A 92 15.00 11.82 -11.59
C GLY A 92 13.74 11.36 -12.33
N PRO A 93 12.99 10.39 -11.76
CA PRO A 93 11.71 9.96 -12.30
C PRO A 93 10.67 11.11 -12.22
N PRO A 94 9.65 11.11 -13.11
CA PRO A 94 8.65 12.17 -13.16
C PRO A 94 7.93 12.35 -11.82
N VAL A 95 7.56 13.60 -11.50
CA VAL A 95 6.76 13.93 -10.32
C VAL A 95 5.35 13.37 -10.49
N VAL A 96 4.80 12.74 -9.45
CA VAL A 96 3.44 12.19 -9.50
C VAL A 96 2.41 13.31 -9.58
N THR A 97 1.49 13.19 -10.51
CA THR A 97 0.41 14.16 -10.66
C THR A 97 -0.86 13.72 -9.92
N LEU A 98 -1.69 14.68 -9.51
CA LEU A 98 -2.98 14.38 -8.86
C LEU A 98 -3.91 13.51 -9.73
N PRO A 99 -4.06 13.74 -11.05
CA PRO A 99 -4.87 12.86 -11.91
C PRO A 99 -4.34 11.42 -11.97
N GLU A 100 -3.03 11.22 -11.98
CA GLU A 100 -2.43 9.87 -11.95
C GLU A 100 -2.67 9.16 -10.62
N ALA A 101 -2.56 9.89 -9.50
CA ALA A 101 -2.86 9.37 -8.18
C ALA A 101 -4.35 8.97 -8.04
N GLN A 102 -5.25 9.79 -8.59
CA GLN A 102 -6.68 9.47 -8.66
C GLN A 102 -6.96 8.26 -9.56
N ALA A 103 -6.28 8.14 -10.70
CA ALA A 103 -6.40 6.97 -11.58
C ALA A 103 -5.94 5.68 -10.88
N LEU A 104 -4.86 5.74 -10.09
CA LEU A 104 -4.40 4.61 -9.28
C LEU A 104 -5.44 4.24 -8.21
N ALA A 105 -5.97 5.22 -7.49
CA ALA A 105 -7.00 5.01 -6.49
C ALA A 105 -8.25 4.37 -7.08
N GLU A 106 -8.73 4.86 -8.23
CA GLU A 106 -9.90 4.34 -8.91
C GLU A 106 -9.65 2.91 -9.44
N ALA A 107 -8.47 2.64 -10.01
CA ALA A 107 -8.07 1.28 -10.40
C ALA A 107 -8.04 0.32 -9.21
N LYS A 108 -7.53 0.77 -8.04
CA LYS A 108 -7.54 -0.02 -6.80
C LYS A 108 -8.95 -0.24 -6.26
N ARG A 109 -9.81 0.78 -6.27
CA ARG A 109 -11.19 0.76 -5.80
C ARG A 109 -12.08 -0.15 -6.65
N THR A 110 -12.09 0.04 -7.97
CA THR A 110 -12.92 -0.73 -8.91
C THR A 110 -12.56 -2.21 -8.93
N THR A 111 -11.28 -2.54 -8.74
CA THR A 111 -10.78 -3.92 -8.71
C THR A 111 -10.62 -4.51 -7.31
N ALA A 112 -11.09 -3.81 -6.26
CA ALA A 112 -10.90 -4.23 -4.87
C ALA A 112 -11.60 -5.55 -4.56
N ARG A 113 -12.83 -5.74 -5.05
CA ARG A 113 -13.57 -7.01 -4.91
C ARG A 113 -12.92 -8.15 -5.69
N THR A 114 -12.37 -7.87 -6.87
CA THR A 114 -11.64 -8.86 -7.67
C THR A 114 -10.40 -9.37 -6.95
N LEU A 115 -9.69 -8.49 -6.23
CA LEU A 115 -8.56 -8.87 -5.36
C LEU A 115 -9.02 -9.82 -4.25
N GLY A 116 -10.08 -9.43 -3.50
CA GLY A 116 -10.63 -10.24 -2.43
C GLY A 116 -11.09 -11.62 -2.90
N ASN A 117 -11.85 -11.68 -4.01
CA ASN A 117 -12.31 -12.93 -4.61
C ASN A 117 -11.15 -13.82 -5.04
N GLY A 118 -10.14 -13.27 -5.73
CA GLY A 118 -9.00 -14.04 -6.22
C GLY A 118 -8.18 -14.65 -5.08
N VAL A 119 -7.84 -13.86 -4.06
CA VAL A 119 -7.06 -14.34 -2.92
C VAL A 119 -7.86 -15.32 -2.05
N ALA A 120 -9.13 -15.04 -1.77
CA ALA A 120 -9.98 -15.95 -1.01
C ALA A 120 -10.15 -17.29 -1.73
N LEU A 121 -10.31 -17.28 -3.06
CA LEU A 121 -10.40 -18.50 -3.87
C LEU A 121 -9.11 -19.33 -3.81
N LEU A 122 -7.94 -18.69 -3.82
CA LEU A 122 -6.64 -19.38 -3.68
C LEU A 122 -6.49 -20.07 -2.31
N VAL A 123 -6.89 -19.39 -1.23
CA VAL A 123 -6.86 -19.99 0.11
C VAL A 123 -7.88 -21.12 0.23
N LEU A 124 -9.07 -20.94 -0.35
CA LEU A 124 -10.15 -21.92 -0.33
C LEU A 124 -9.89 -23.11 -1.26
N ALA A 125 -8.92 -23.03 -2.18
CA ALA A 125 -8.71 -24.03 -3.22
C ALA A 125 -8.44 -25.45 -2.69
N ALA A 126 -7.78 -25.58 -1.54
CA ALA A 126 -7.53 -26.88 -0.91
C ALA A 126 -8.71 -27.39 -0.08
N ALA A 127 -9.66 -26.53 0.30
CA ALA A 127 -10.76 -26.90 1.19
C ALA A 127 -11.66 -28.02 0.62
N PRO A 128 -12.02 -28.04 -0.69
CA PRO A 128 -12.78 -29.15 -1.26
C PRO A 128 -12.06 -30.50 -1.19
N LEU A 129 -10.74 -30.54 -1.40
CA LEU A 129 -9.96 -31.77 -1.26
C LEU A 129 -10.06 -32.31 0.17
N PHE A 130 -9.78 -31.45 1.16
CA PHE A 130 -9.88 -31.82 2.57
C PHE A 130 -11.30 -32.26 2.96
N ALA A 131 -12.34 -31.56 2.47
CA ALA A 131 -13.73 -31.90 2.72
C ALA A 131 -14.12 -33.25 2.11
N LEU A 132 -13.73 -33.51 0.85
CA LEU A 132 -13.99 -34.79 0.17
C LEU A 132 -13.28 -35.93 0.89
N THR A 133 -11.98 -35.79 1.20
CA THR A 133 -11.24 -36.85 1.90
C THR A 133 -11.72 -37.09 3.33
N GLY A 134 -12.27 -36.06 3.99
CA GLY A 134 -12.82 -36.16 5.34
C GLY A 134 -14.22 -36.75 5.40
N THR A 135 -14.97 -36.70 4.30
CA THR A 135 -16.31 -37.31 4.18
C THR A 135 -16.29 -38.67 3.49
N ALA A 136 -15.15 -39.12 2.97
CA ALA A 136 -14.98 -40.41 2.29
C ALA A 136 -14.48 -41.54 3.22
N GLY A 137 -14.67 -42.79 2.80
CA GLY A 137 -14.25 -44.01 3.51
C GLY A 137 -15.39 -44.74 4.23
N ASP A 138 -15.07 -45.85 4.90
CA ASP A 138 -16.05 -46.82 5.45
C ASP A 138 -17.01 -46.23 6.50
N ALA A 139 -16.61 -45.14 7.15
CA ALA A 139 -17.42 -44.38 8.12
C ALA A 139 -17.72 -42.95 7.64
N GLY A 140 -17.56 -42.69 6.34
CA GLY A 140 -17.77 -41.39 5.70
C GLY A 140 -19.24 -41.09 5.43
N LEU A 141 -19.55 -39.81 5.22
CA LEU A 141 -20.88 -39.33 4.80
C LEU A 141 -21.19 -39.67 3.35
N LEU A 142 -20.16 -39.80 2.50
CA LEU A 142 -20.30 -40.04 1.07
C LEU A 142 -19.88 -41.48 0.74
N PRO A 143 -20.64 -42.19 -0.11
CA PRO A 143 -20.34 -43.56 -0.51
C PRO A 143 -19.22 -43.59 -1.57
N MET A 144 -18.04 -43.12 -1.20
CA MET A 144 -16.84 -43.13 -2.03
C MET A 144 -15.61 -43.48 -1.19
N THR A 145 -14.63 -44.11 -1.82
CA THR A 145 -13.33 -44.41 -1.20
C THR A 145 -12.48 -43.15 -1.08
N ARG A 146 -11.48 -43.18 -0.19
CA ARG A 146 -10.55 -42.04 -0.02
C ARG A 146 -9.73 -41.79 -1.29
N ASP A 147 -9.39 -42.85 -2.02
CA ASP A 147 -8.63 -42.74 -3.26
C ASP A 147 -9.46 -42.05 -4.36
N GLU A 148 -10.74 -42.40 -4.50
CA GLU A 148 -11.68 -41.71 -5.41
C GLU A 148 -11.88 -40.24 -5.02
N ALA A 149 -12.03 -39.95 -3.72
CA ALA A 149 -12.13 -38.59 -3.22
C ALA A 149 -10.87 -37.76 -3.53
N SER A 150 -9.69 -38.36 -3.41
CA SER A 150 -8.42 -37.71 -3.77
C SER A 150 -8.28 -37.48 -5.28
N LEU A 151 -8.74 -38.44 -6.09
CA LEU A 151 -8.73 -38.37 -7.55
C LEU A 151 -9.61 -37.22 -8.07
N ILE A 152 -10.70 -36.89 -7.37
CA ILE A 152 -11.57 -35.75 -7.70
C ILE A 152 -11.05 -34.45 -7.07
N GLY A 153 -10.66 -34.51 -5.80
CA GLY A 153 -10.27 -33.34 -5.02
C GLY A 153 -9.00 -32.66 -5.54
N LEU A 154 -7.99 -33.42 -5.96
CA LEU A 154 -6.73 -32.87 -6.46
C LEU A 154 -6.91 -32.06 -7.75
N PRO A 155 -7.55 -32.58 -8.82
CA PRO A 155 -7.87 -31.78 -10.00
C PRO A 155 -8.73 -30.56 -9.69
N LEU A 156 -9.74 -30.70 -8.81
CA LEU A 156 -10.59 -29.59 -8.40
C LEU A 156 -9.79 -28.47 -7.73
N THR A 157 -8.86 -28.82 -6.84
CA THR A 157 -7.94 -27.85 -6.22
C THR A 157 -7.11 -27.11 -7.29
N LEU A 158 -6.54 -27.82 -8.26
CA LEU A 158 -5.77 -27.18 -9.34
C LEU A 158 -6.62 -26.24 -10.19
N VAL A 159 -7.87 -26.61 -10.48
CA VAL A 159 -8.82 -25.76 -11.23
C VAL A 159 -9.14 -24.48 -10.44
N LEU A 160 -9.39 -24.57 -9.13
CA LEU A 160 -9.65 -23.41 -8.29
C LEU A 160 -8.42 -22.52 -8.15
N VAL A 161 -7.22 -23.10 -8.02
CA VAL A 161 -5.96 -22.34 -8.03
C VAL A 161 -5.81 -21.61 -9.36
N ALA A 162 -5.97 -22.30 -10.49
CA ALA A 162 -5.87 -21.71 -11.82
C ALA A 162 -6.88 -20.57 -12.02
N ALA A 163 -8.12 -20.74 -11.55
CA ALA A 163 -9.14 -19.70 -11.60
C ALA A 163 -8.76 -18.49 -10.73
N GLY A 164 -8.28 -18.70 -9.50
CA GLY A 164 -7.83 -17.64 -8.60
C GLY A 164 -6.67 -16.83 -9.18
N VAL A 165 -5.66 -17.52 -9.72
CA VAL A 165 -4.53 -16.88 -10.42
C VAL A 165 -5.02 -16.11 -11.64
N LEU A 166 -5.89 -16.69 -12.48
CA LEU A 166 -6.41 -16.01 -13.68
C LEU A 166 -7.19 -14.73 -13.34
N ILE A 167 -7.98 -14.74 -12.26
CA ILE A 167 -8.67 -13.55 -11.76
C ILE A 167 -7.65 -12.45 -11.40
N LEU A 168 -6.58 -12.80 -10.68
CA LEU A 168 -5.54 -11.84 -10.26
C LEU A 168 -4.70 -11.35 -11.44
N VAL A 169 -4.36 -12.22 -12.39
CA VAL A 169 -3.64 -11.85 -13.62
C VAL A 169 -4.49 -10.93 -14.49
N ARG A 170 -5.78 -11.21 -14.66
CA ARG A 170 -6.70 -10.30 -15.38
C ARG A 170 -6.80 -8.94 -14.69
N ARG A 171 -6.88 -8.94 -13.34
CA ARG A 171 -6.87 -7.71 -12.54
C ARG A 171 -5.61 -6.88 -12.76
N SER A 172 -4.43 -7.51 -12.89
CA SER A 172 -3.16 -6.80 -13.08
C SER A 172 -3.17 -5.85 -14.29
N ARG A 173 -4.00 -6.13 -15.31
CA ARG A 173 -4.14 -5.30 -16.51
C ARG A 173 -4.68 -3.90 -16.20
N ALA A 174 -5.52 -3.76 -15.17
CA ALA A 174 -6.05 -2.46 -14.74
C ALA A 174 -4.96 -1.51 -14.23
N PHE A 175 -3.76 -2.02 -13.91
CA PHE A 175 -2.66 -1.24 -13.38
C PHE A 175 -1.58 -0.93 -14.42
N VAL A 176 -1.74 -1.30 -15.70
CA VAL A 176 -0.68 -1.18 -16.70
C VAL A 176 -0.23 0.28 -16.90
N SER A 177 -1.17 1.23 -16.96
CA SER A 177 -0.87 2.66 -17.11
C SER A 177 -0.21 3.26 -15.85
N VAL A 178 -0.66 2.84 -14.67
CA VAL A 178 -0.21 3.35 -13.37
C VAL A 178 0.87 2.49 -12.71
N ARG A 179 1.49 1.56 -13.46
CA ARG A 179 2.44 0.60 -12.91
C ARG A 179 3.71 1.26 -12.37
N HIS A 180 4.10 2.40 -12.93
CA HIS A 180 5.26 3.15 -12.46
C HIS A 180 5.09 3.58 -10.99
N LEU A 181 3.87 3.96 -10.58
CA LEU A 181 3.51 4.29 -9.19
C LEU A 181 3.63 3.09 -8.25
N LEU A 182 3.27 1.89 -8.72
CA LEU A 182 3.43 0.66 -7.93
C LEU A 182 4.89 0.20 -7.80
N THR A 183 5.77 0.69 -8.67
CA THR A 183 7.21 0.34 -8.67
C THR A 183 8.09 1.42 -8.04
N GLY A 184 7.49 2.45 -7.43
CA GLY A 184 8.25 3.57 -6.85
C GLY A 184 9.01 4.44 -7.85
N ARG A 185 8.72 4.31 -9.16
CA ARG A 185 9.39 5.05 -10.24
C ARG A 185 8.73 6.41 -10.47
N PHE A 186 8.61 7.19 -9.41
CA PHE A 186 8.08 8.55 -9.42
C PHE A 186 8.68 9.36 -8.27
N THR A 187 8.60 10.68 -8.37
CA THR A 187 8.96 11.60 -7.29
C THR A 187 7.71 12.04 -6.54
N GLN A 188 7.76 12.01 -5.22
CA GLN A 188 6.63 12.36 -4.35
C GLN A 188 6.29 13.85 -4.44
N ASP A 189 4.99 14.14 -4.42
CA ASP A 189 4.45 15.50 -4.37
C ASP A 189 3.73 15.72 -3.02
N PRO A 190 4.03 16.82 -2.28
CA PRO A 190 3.33 17.19 -1.05
C PRO A 190 1.80 17.26 -1.18
N ILE A 191 1.28 17.76 -2.31
CA ILE A 191 -0.16 17.88 -2.57
C ILE A 191 -0.77 16.48 -2.72
N VAL A 192 -0.12 15.60 -3.48
CA VAL A 192 -0.59 14.23 -3.71
C VAL A 192 -0.52 13.40 -2.43
N SER A 193 0.53 13.57 -1.62
CA SER A 193 0.66 12.88 -0.34
C SER A 193 -0.40 13.36 0.67
N ALA A 194 -0.66 14.66 0.78
CA ALA A 194 -1.73 15.22 1.60
C ALA A 194 -3.11 14.69 1.18
N TRP A 195 -3.38 14.65 -0.14
CA TRP A 195 -4.59 14.04 -0.68
C TRP A 195 -4.70 12.56 -0.32
N ALA A 196 -3.61 11.80 -0.43
CA ALA A 196 -3.60 10.37 -0.12
C ALA A 196 -3.84 10.09 1.38
N VAL A 197 -3.31 10.93 2.27
CA VAL A 197 -3.57 10.88 3.72
C VAL A 197 -5.05 11.10 4.00
N ARG A 198 -5.64 12.16 3.43
CA ARG A 198 -7.07 12.45 3.57
C ARG A 198 -7.93 11.29 3.07
N LEU A 199 -7.63 10.75 1.90
CA LEU A 199 -8.35 9.61 1.31
C LEU A 199 -8.33 8.38 2.22
N ARG A 200 -7.18 8.09 2.84
CA ARG A 200 -7.05 7.02 3.83
C ARG A 200 -7.91 7.29 5.06
N MET A 201 -7.84 8.49 5.63
CA MET A 201 -8.61 8.86 6.82
C MET A 201 -10.12 8.73 6.59
N GLU A 202 -10.62 9.16 5.42
CA GLU A 202 -12.04 9.03 5.03
C GLU A 202 -12.51 7.56 4.99
N HIS A 203 -11.60 6.60 4.73
CA HIS A 203 -11.92 5.18 4.58
C HIS A 203 -11.39 4.27 5.70
N GLU A 204 -10.80 4.84 6.76
CA GLU A 204 -10.23 4.07 7.88
C GLU A 204 -11.33 3.40 8.72
N GLY A 205 -12.53 3.98 8.79
CA GLY A 205 -13.68 3.41 9.51
C GLY A 205 -14.13 2.04 8.97
N PRO A 206 -14.53 1.94 7.69
CA PRO A 206 -14.86 0.65 7.07
C PRO A 206 -13.70 -0.36 7.10
N ARG A 207 -12.46 0.10 6.83
CA ARG A 207 -11.26 -0.75 6.87
C ARG A 207 -11.01 -1.34 8.27
N SER A 208 -11.09 -0.52 9.32
CA SER A 208 -10.83 -0.97 10.70
C SER A 208 -11.85 -1.99 11.17
N ARG A 209 -13.14 -1.79 10.88
CA ARG A 209 -14.20 -2.77 11.19
C ARG A 209 -13.98 -4.10 10.44
N ALA A 210 -13.67 -4.04 9.15
CA ALA A 210 -13.39 -5.23 8.34
C ALA A 210 -12.11 -5.95 8.79
N LEU A 211 -11.09 -5.21 9.23
CA LEU A 211 -9.88 -5.78 9.80
C LEU A 211 -10.18 -6.49 11.13
N ALA A 212 -10.97 -5.85 12.01
CA ALA A 212 -11.36 -6.45 13.29
C ALA A 212 -12.16 -7.75 13.10
N THR A 213 -13.11 -7.78 12.16
CA THR A 213 -13.87 -9.01 11.86
C THR A 213 -12.96 -10.08 11.26
N ALA A 214 -12.08 -9.74 10.31
CA ALA A 214 -11.15 -10.69 9.71
C ALA A 214 -10.19 -11.31 10.74
N VAL A 215 -9.59 -10.49 11.62
CA VAL A 215 -8.73 -10.96 12.72
C VAL A 215 -9.51 -11.87 13.67
N GLY A 216 -10.74 -11.50 14.03
CA GLY A 216 -11.61 -12.36 14.84
C GLY A 216 -11.85 -13.74 14.18
N LEU A 217 -12.13 -13.76 12.88
CA LEU A 217 -12.30 -15.01 12.12
C LEU A 217 -11.03 -15.85 12.10
N TRP A 218 -9.84 -15.25 11.94
CA TRP A 218 -8.57 -15.97 11.93
C TRP A 218 -8.23 -16.59 13.29
N ILE A 219 -8.53 -15.89 14.38
CA ILE A 219 -8.36 -16.45 15.73
C ILE A 219 -9.32 -17.65 15.93
N ILE A 220 -10.59 -17.48 15.55
CA ILE A 220 -11.61 -18.54 15.64
C ILE A 220 -11.28 -19.73 14.71
N SER A 221 -10.56 -19.50 13.61
CA SER A 221 -10.21 -20.55 12.65
C SER A 221 -9.33 -21.67 13.21
N ALA A 222 -8.65 -21.44 14.35
CA ALA A 222 -7.92 -22.48 15.05
C ALA A 222 -8.84 -23.51 15.74
N ILE A 223 -10.07 -23.11 16.11
CA ILE A 223 -11.01 -23.97 16.86
C ILE A 223 -11.37 -25.22 16.05
N PRO A 224 -11.84 -25.14 14.79
CA PRO A 224 -12.14 -26.33 14.00
C PRO A 224 -10.99 -27.33 13.92
N LEU A 225 -9.77 -26.87 13.70
CA LEU A 225 -8.60 -27.72 13.56
C LEU A 225 -8.26 -28.44 14.88
N VAL A 226 -8.25 -27.71 15.99
CA VAL A 226 -7.95 -28.28 17.31
C VAL A 226 -9.06 -29.21 17.76
N SER A 227 -10.32 -28.79 17.67
CA SER A 227 -11.47 -29.59 18.11
C SER A 227 -11.59 -30.90 17.33
N THR A 228 -11.39 -30.87 16.01
CA THR A 228 -11.43 -32.11 15.20
C THR A 228 -10.20 -32.97 15.35
N GLY A 229 -9.03 -32.38 15.64
CA GLY A 229 -7.82 -33.13 16.01
C GLY A 229 -8.04 -33.96 17.26
N ILE A 230 -8.54 -33.34 18.34
CA ILE A 230 -8.86 -34.04 19.60
C ILE A 230 -9.95 -35.10 19.38
N LEU A 231 -11.00 -34.77 18.62
CA LEU A 231 -12.07 -35.72 18.33
C LEU A 231 -11.55 -36.93 17.53
N SER A 232 -10.55 -36.74 16.67
CA SER A 232 -10.01 -37.82 15.83
C SER A 232 -9.24 -38.89 16.60
N GLU A 233 -8.80 -38.59 17.82
CA GLU A 233 -8.19 -39.56 18.74
C GLU A 233 -9.24 -40.50 19.37
N MET A 234 -10.53 -40.12 19.34
CA MET A 234 -11.60 -40.94 19.88
C MET A 234 -11.95 -42.11 18.94
N PRO A 235 -12.28 -43.30 19.48
CA PRO A 235 -12.69 -44.45 18.68
C PRO A 235 -13.86 -44.10 17.75
N GLY A 236 -13.78 -44.51 16.48
CA GLY A 236 -14.82 -44.25 15.46
C GLY A 236 -14.78 -42.88 14.78
N HIS A 237 -13.86 -41.97 15.17
CA HIS A 237 -13.85 -40.57 14.70
C HIS A 237 -12.58 -40.19 13.89
N ARG A 238 -11.83 -41.17 13.35
CA ARG A 238 -10.55 -40.94 12.63
C ARG A 238 -10.61 -39.96 11.44
N ASN A 239 -11.79 -39.69 10.87
CA ASN A 239 -11.92 -38.93 9.62
C ASN A 239 -12.23 -37.43 9.81
N TYR A 240 -12.44 -36.95 11.05
CA TYR A 240 -12.86 -35.55 11.27
C TYR A 240 -11.73 -34.52 11.15
N SER A 241 -10.46 -34.90 11.28
CA SER A 241 -9.32 -33.96 11.25
C SER A 241 -9.23 -33.17 9.93
N SER A 242 -9.46 -33.82 8.79
CA SER A 242 -9.50 -33.15 7.48
C SER A 242 -10.70 -32.19 7.33
N LEU A 243 -11.82 -32.46 8.00
CA LEU A 243 -12.96 -31.51 8.00
C LEU A 243 -12.64 -30.25 8.78
N GLY A 244 -11.91 -30.37 9.90
CA GLY A 244 -11.41 -29.20 10.64
C GLY A 244 -10.50 -28.35 9.77
N ALA A 245 -9.55 -28.97 9.06
CA ALA A 245 -8.67 -28.27 8.13
C ALA A 245 -9.45 -27.53 7.03
N ALA A 246 -10.46 -28.17 6.43
CA ALA A 246 -11.34 -27.52 5.44
C ALA A 246 -12.07 -26.30 6.02
N LEU A 247 -12.65 -26.43 7.22
CA LEU A 247 -13.39 -25.34 7.87
C LEU A 247 -12.47 -24.18 8.27
N THR A 248 -11.26 -24.47 8.75
CA THR A 248 -10.22 -23.46 9.00
C THR A 248 -9.92 -22.66 7.73
N LEU A 249 -9.69 -23.33 6.58
CA LEU A 249 -9.44 -22.65 5.31
C LEU A 249 -10.61 -21.75 4.88
N VAL A 250 -11.86 -22.20 5.08
CA VAL A 250 -13.06 -21.40 4.79
C VAL A 250 -13.12 -20.14 5.64
N LEU A 251 -12.85 -20.23 6.95
CA LEU A 251 -12.84 -19.07 7.84
C LEU A 251 -11.72 -18.08 7.49
N VAL A 252 -10.53 -18.59 7.15
CA VAL A 252 -9.42 -17.74 6.70
C VAL A 252 -9.75 -17.02 5.39
N ALA A 253 -10.29 -17.75 4.41
CA ALA A 253 -10.71 -17.19 3.13
C ALA A 253 -11.81 -16.14 3.31
N LEU A 254 -12.78 -16.36 4.21
CA LEU A 254 -13.84 -15.41 4.52
C LEU A 254 -13.29 -14.12 5.15
N GLY A 255 -12.33 -14.23 6.07
CA GLY A 255 -11.65 -13.06 6.64
C GLY A 255 -10.94 -12.23 5.57
N LEU A 256 -10.22 -12.88 4.65
CA LEU A 256 -9.56 -12.21 3.52
C LEU A 256 -10.57 -11.57 2.56
N TRP A 257 -11.67 -12.27 2.25
CA TRP A 257 -12.73 -11.77 1.38
C TRP A 257 -13.39 -10.50 1.92
N ILE A 258 -13.56 -10.40 3.25
CA ILE A 258 -14.10 -9.22 3.94
C ILE A 258 -13.08 -8.07 3.97
N PHE A 259 -11.83 -8.36 4.34
CA PHE A 259 -10.82 -7.32 4.58
C PHE A 259 -10.23 -6.73 3.29
N LEU A 260 -9.78 -7.56 2.34
CA LEU A 260 -9.02 -7.09 1.16
C LEU A 260 -9.73 -5.98 0.36
N PRO A 261 -11.05 -6.06 0.08
CA PRO A 261 -11.72 -5.01 -0.68
C PRO A 261 -11.78 -3.67 0.04
N THR A 262 -11.68 -3.63 1.37
CA THR A 262 -11.69 -2.38 2.15
C THR A 262 -10.31 -1.74 2.26
N ASN A 263 -9.25 -2.49 1.94
CA ASN A 263 -7.88 -2.05 2.10
C ASN A 263 -7.38 -1.09 0.99
N TRP A 264 -8.18 -0.86 -0.04
CA TRP A 264 -7.75 -0.16 -1.26
C TRP A 264 -7.19 1.26 -0.97
N ALA A 265 -7.88 2.07 -0.17
CA ALA A 265 -7.49 3.47 0.09
C ALA A 265 -6.15 3.57 0.84
N ALA A 266 -5.97 2.76 1.88
CA ALA A 266 -4.72 2.70 2.61
C ALA A 266 -3.57 2.09 1.79
N SER A 267 -3.88 1.15 0.87
CA SER A 267 -2.89 0.66 -0.09
C SER A 267 -2.50 1.73 -1.13
N THR A 268 -3.41 2.66 -1.48
CA THR A 268 -3.09 3.81 -2.34
C THR A 268 -2.16 4.77 -1.60
N HIS A 269 -2.44 5.05 -0.33
CA HIS A 269 -1.58 5.88 0.51
C HIS A 269 -0.15 5.35 0.59
N SER A 270 0.04 4.08 0.94
CA SER A 270 1.39 3.46 0.97
C SER A 270 2.09 3.60 -0.39
N ALA A 271 1.41 3.22 -1.49
CA ALA A 271 1.99 3.33 -2.83
C ALA A 271 2.39 4.75 -3.25
N LEU A 272 1.74 5.80 -2.72
CA LEU A 272 2.04 7.20 -3.06
C LEU A 272 3.01 7.87 -2.09
N ALA A 273 2.97 7.49 -0.80
CA ALA A 273 3.72 8.14 0.28
C ALA A 273 4.96 7.36 0.73
N GLU A 274 5.01 6.05 0.50
CA GLU A 274 6.10 5.18 0.96
C GLU A 274 6.99 4.72 -0.22
N GLU A 275 6.40 4.35 -1.35
CA GLU A 275 7.15 3.84 -2.52
C GLU A 275 7.90 4.92 -3.34
N GLY A 276 7.43 6.17 -3.33
CA GLY A 276 7.99 7.23 -4.17
C GLY A 276 9.34 7.76 -3.68
N ARG A 277 10.15 8.30 -4.60
CA ARG A 277 11.36 9.06 -4.26
C ARG A 277 10.98 10.40 -3.60
N PRO A 278 11.50 10.76 -2.42
CA PRO A 278 11.25 12.09 -1.84
C PRO A 278 11.74 13.23 -2.75
N ALA A 279 11.03 14.37 -2.75
CA ALA A 279 11.39 15.53 -3.58
C ALA A 279 12.82 16.04 -3.31
N ASP A 280 13.23 16.07 -2.04
CA ASP A 280 14.55 16.56 -1.61
C ASP A 280 15.65 15.48 -1.67
N ALA A 281 15.40 14.37 -2.35
CA ALA A 281 16.38 13.28 -2.40
C ALA A 281 17.61 13.69 -3.25
N PRO A 282 18.84 13.46 -2.76
CA PRO A 282 20.07 13.78 -3.50
C PRO A 282 20.27 12.90 -4.74
N GLU A 283 21.06 13.38 -5.71
CA GLU A 283 21.41 12.58 -6.89
C GLU A 283 22.01 11.22 -6.49
N GLY A 284 21.56 10.14 -7.15
CA GLY A 284 21.97 8.77 -6.78
C GLY A 284 21.31 8.19 -5.53
N TRP A 285 20.31 8.86 -4.93
CA TRP A 285 19.50 8.28 -3.85
C TRP A 285 18.91 6.92 -4.28
N ARG A 286 19.05 5.95 -3.37
CA ARG A 286 18.45 4.62 -3.45
C ARG A 286 17.59 4.43 -2.21
N SER A 287 16.40 3.88 -2.39
CA SER A 287 15.58 3.51 -1.24
C SER A 287 16.28 2.39 -0.47
N ALA A 288 15.94 2.24 0.83
CA ALA A 288 16.40 1.07 1.57
C ALA A 288 15.89 -0.21 0.89
N ASP A 289 14.69 -0.16 0.32
CA ASP A 289 14.07 -1.28 -0.39
C ASP A 289 14.81 -1.67 -1.68
N ASP A 290 15.38 -0.70 -2.41
CA ASP A 290 16.22 -0.99 -3.58
C ASP A 290 17.48 -1.78 -3.17
N VAL A 291 18.12 -1.34 -2.09
CA VAL A 291 19.34 -2.00 -1.57
C VAL A 291 19.00 -3.38 -1.00
N ILE A 292 17.91 -3.48 -0.25
CA ILE A 292 17.39 -4.75 0.28
C ILE A 292 17.04 -5.70 -0.87
N GLY A 293 16.44 -5.19 -1.96
CA GLY A 293 16.09 -5.97 -3.15
C GLY A 293 17.32 -6.55 -3.85
N VAL A 294 18.39 -5.77 -3.98
CA VAL A 294 19.68 -6.27 -4.52
C VAL A 294 20.25 -7.37 -3.62
N ILE A 295 20.26 -7.18 -2.30
CA ILE A 295 20.74 -8.19 -1.36
C ILE A 295 19.87 -9.45 -1.43
N ALA A 296 18.54 -9.28 -1.45
CA ALA A 296 17.56 -10.37 -1.54
C ALA A 296 17.77 -11.22 -2.80
N SER A 297 18.11 -10.60 -3.93
CA SER A 297 18.34 -11.29 -5.20
C SER A 297 19.48 -12.31 -5.14
N ALA A 298 20.48 -12.09 -4.29
CA ALA A 298 21.55 -13.05 -4.03
C ALA A 298 21.25 -13.96 -2.82
N TYR A 299 20.67 -13.39 -1.77
CA TYR A 299 20.40 -14.05 -0.50
C TYR A 299 19.43 -15.24 -0.62
N TRP A 300 18.31 -15.08 -1.33
CA TRP A 300 17.29 -16.12 -1.43
C TRP A 300 17.75 -17.33 -2.26
N PRO A 301 18.35 -17.15 -3.46
CA PRO A 301 18.92 -18.28 -4.18
C PRO A 301 20.02 -19.00 -3.38
N LEU A 302 20.88 -18.27 -2.67
CA LEU A 302 21.93 -18.86 -1.83
C LEU A 302 21.33 -19.69 -0.68
N THR A 303 20.30 -19.17 -0.02
CA THR A 303 19.57 -19.89 1.05
C THR A 303 18.97 -21.19 0.53
N ILE A 304 18.38 -21.17 -0.67
CA ILE A 304 17.84 -22.36 -1.33
C ILE A 304 18.97 -23.35 -1.62
N ILE A 305 20.12 -22.90 -2.14
CA ILE A 305 21.28 -23.77 -2.42
C ILE A 305 21.76 -24.42 -1.12
N ILE A 306 21.91 -23.66 -0.03
CA ILE A 306 22.32 -24.20 1.28
C ILE A 306 21.31 -25.24 1.78
N TYR A 307 20.02 -24.94 1.70
CA TYR A 307 18.96 -25.87 2.07
C TYR A 307 19.06 -27.16 1.25
N LEU A 308 19.11 -27.07 -0.08
CA LEU A 308 19.17 -28.24 -0.95
C LEU A 308 20.45 -29.06 -0.75
N VAL A 309 21.62 -28.41 -0.67
CA VAL A 309 22.89 -29.10 -0.44
C VAL A 309 22.85 -29.84 0.89
N TRP A 310 22.40 -29.21 1.97
CA TRP A 310 22.23 -29.87 3.27
C TRP A 310 21.24 -31.05 3.16
N SER A 311 20.04 -30.80 2.64
CA SER A 311 19.00 -31.83 2.53
C SER A 311 19.45 -33.04 1.72
N PHE A 312 20.13 -32.85 0.59
CA PHE A 312 20.59 -33.95 -0.26
C PHE A 312 21.85 -34.67 0.25
N THR A 313 22.81 -33.95 0.85
CA THR A 313 24.05 -34.59 1.31
C THR A 313 23.88 -35.38 2.61
N LEU A 314 22.97 -34.94 3.48
CA LEU A 314 22.77 -35.51 4.81
C LEU A 314 21.45 -36.28 4.95
N ASP A 315 20.66 -36.40 3.87
CA ASP A 315 19.28 -36.92 3.86
C ASP A 315 18.39 -36.33 4.98
N ALA A 316 18.70 -35.09 5.37
CA ALA A 316 18.22 -34.46 6.59
C ALA A 316 16.96 -33.63 6.35
N TRP A 317 16.02 -34.13 5.55
CA TRP A 317 14.78 -33.42 5.19
C TRP A 317 13.93 -33.04 6.41
N GLN A 318 13.99 -33.83 7.48
CA GLN A 318 13.24 -33.62 8.71
C GLN A 318 13.80 -32.48 9.59
N THR A 319 15.05 -32.07 9.39
CA THR A 319 15.71 -31.03 10.22
C THR A 319 16.18 -29.82 9.42
N SER A 320 16.50 -30.00 8.14
CA SER A 320 16.95 -28.92 7.24
C SER A 320 15.95 -27.77 7.08
N TRP A 321 14.68 -27.96 7.45
CA TRP A 321 13.69 -26.87 7.48
C TRP A 321 14.08 -25.72 8.42
N VAL A 322 14.96 -25.97 9.42
CA VAL A 322 15.51 -24.95 10.34
C VAL A 322 16.24 -23.83 9.60
N VAL A 323 16.72 -24.09 8.38
CA VAL A 323 17.33 -23.06 7.51
C VAL A 323 16.34 -21.91 7.26
N TRP A 324 15.03 -22.17 7.14
CA TRP A 324 14.04 -21.13 6.83
C TRP A 324 13.83 -20.11 7.96
N PRO A 325 13.56 -20.51 9.22
CA PRO A 325 13.51 -19.57 10.34
C PRO A 325 14.81 -18.78 10.51
N VAL A 326 15.96 -19.46 10.44
CA VAL A 326 17.27 -18.83 10.60
C VAL A 326 17.49 -17.80 9.49
N ALA A 327 17.16 -18.14 8.24
CA ALA A 327 17.27 -17.23 7.12
C ALA A 327 16.35 -16.01 7.27
N GLY A 328 15.11 -16.22 7.70
CA GLY A 328 14.17 -15.14 7.96
C GLY A 328 14.71 -14.13 8.99
N VAL A 329 15.25 -14.62 10.12
CA VAL A 329 15.83 -13.77 11.16
C VAL A 329 17.06 -13.02 10.67
N LEU A 330 17.98 -13.70 9.97
CA LEU A 330 19.18 -13.07 9.42
C LEU A 330 18.84 -11.99 8.40
N PHE A 331 17.93 -12.28 7.47
CA PHE A 331 17.50 -11.31 6.47
C PHE A 331 16.80 -10.11 7.11
N GLY A 332 15.94 -10.35 8.11
CA GLY A 332 15.30 -9.28 8.89
C GLY A 332 16.33 -8.38 9.59
N GLY A 333 17.38 -8.97 10.17
CA GLY A 333 18.50 -8.23 10.75
C GLY A 333 19.24 -7.38 9.72
N ILE A 334 19.55 -7.94 8.55
CA ILE A 334 20.20 -7.20 7.45
C ILE A 334 19.32 -6.04 6.99
N ALA A 335 18.03 -6.28 6.75
CA ALA A 335 17.09 -5.25 6.32
C ALA A 335 16.98 -4.11 7.36
N ALA A 336 16.95 -4.44 8.65
CA ALA A 336 16.92 -3.45 9.73
C ALA A 336 18.21 -2.61 9.79
N VAL A 337 19.38 -3.22 9.60
CA VAL A 337 20.66 -2.49 9.55
C VAL A 337 20.71 -1.57 8.32
N VAL A 338 20.25 -2.02 7.17
CA VAL A 338 20.22 -1.20 5.95
C VAL A 338 19.25 -0.03 6.07
N SER A 339 18.06 -0.24 6.64
CA SER A 339 17.07 0.83 6.83
C SER A 339 17.53 1.87 7.85
N THR A 340 18.10 1.43 8.99
CA THR A 340 18.65 2.34 10.02
C THR A 340 19.84 3.14 9.51
N THR A 341 20.76 2.52 8.78
CA THR A 341 21.91 3.24 8.18
C THR A 341 21.48 4.22 7.10
N ALA A 342 20.47 3.89 6.29
CA ALA A 342 19.87 4.82 5.35
C ALA A 342 19.19 6.01 6.06
N GLN A 343 18.53 5.77 7.18
CA GLN A 343 17.87 6.81 7.98
C GLN A 343 18.89 7.74 8.68
N MET A 344 19.98 7.19 9.23
CA MET A 344 21.08 7.98 9.85
C MET A 344 21.82 8.86 8.83
N ARG A 345 21.91 8.45 7.57
CA ARG A 345 22.47 9.30 6.51
C ARG A 345 21.58 10.50 6.20
N ARG A 346 20.26 10.38 6.35
CA ARG A 346 19.31 11.48 6.14
C ARG A 346 19.41 12.53 7.26
N SER A 347 19.58 12.12 8.51
CA SER A 347 19.64 13.07 9.65
C SER A 347 20.96 13.85 9.75
N ARG A 348 22.02 13.45 9.04
CA ARG A 348 23.32 14.13 9.02
C ARG A 348 23.50 15.13 7.88
N GLY A 349 22.53 15.22 6.97
CA GLY A 349 22.57 16.10 5.79
C GLY A 349 21.80 17.42 5.93
N HIS A 350 21.21 17.69 7.09
CA HIS A 350 20.63 18.97 7.49
C HIS A 350 21.55 19.66 8.50
#